data_AF-A0A357V7P3-F1
#
_entry.id   AF-A0A357V7P3-F1
#
_cell.length_a   1.000
_cell.length_b   1.000
_cell.length_c   1.000
_cell.angle_alpha   90.00
_cell.angle_beta   90.00
_cell.angle_gamma   90.00
#
_symmetry.space_group_name_H-M   'P 1'
#
loop_
_entity.id
_entity.type
_entity.pdbx_description
1 polymer ?
#
loop_
_entity_poly.entity_id
_entity_poly.type
_entity_poly.pdbx_seq_one_letter_code
_entity_poly.pdbx_strand_id
1 'polypeptide(L)' 'MADQKDFNNVKAVVFDTFGTITDWRGSVTRMGEALAKKKGIEGVDWEAFARAWRAGYRPGLHRVISGQRAWTP' A
#
# COMPACT_ATOMS: atom_id res chain seq x y z
N MET A 1 35.87 -7.17 -3.27
CA MET A 1 35.26 -6.25 -4.26
C MET A 1 33.96 -6.91 -4.68
N ALA A 2 32.82 -6.22 -4.55
CA ALA A 2 31.53 -6.79 -4.93
C ALA A 2 31.48 -6.95 -6.46
N ASP A 3 31.00 -8.10 -6.91
CA ASP A 3 30.83 -8.45 -8.32
C ASP A 3 29.82 -7.47 -8.95
N GLN A 4 30.26 -6.68 -9.93
CA GLN A 4 29.42 -5.68 -10.58
C GLN A 4 28.57 -6.38 -11.65
N LYS A 5 27.28 -6.56 -11.36
CA LYS A 5 26.34 -7.12 -12.34
C LYS A 5 26.20 -6.21 -13.55
N ASP A 6 26.45 -6.77 -14.73
CA ASP A 6 26.20 -6.13 -16.02
C ASP A 6 24.69 -6.16 -16.34
N PHE A 7 24.12 -5.01 -16.69
CA PHE A 7 22.71 -4.82 -17.02
C PHE A 7 22.48 -4.51 -18.51
N ASN A 8 23.51 -4.60 -19.37
CA ASN A 8 23.46 -4.22 -20.79
C ASN A 8 22.33 -4.88 -21.61
N ASN A 9 21.82 -6.04 -21.17
CA ASN A 9 20.73 -6.77 -21.85
C ASN A 9 19.36 -6.67 -21.17
N VAL A 10 19.22 -5.89 -20.09
CA VAL A 10 17.91 -5.68 -19.44
C VAL A 10 16.98 -4.93 -20.38
N LYS A 11 15.78 -5.48 -20.62
CA LYS A 11 14.76 -4.89 -21.50
C LYS A 11 13.57 -4.28 -20.76
N ALA A 12 13.37 -4.65 -19.50
CA ALA A 12 12.29 -4.13 -18.68
C ALA A 12 12.75 -3.95 -17.24
N VAL A 13 12.31 -2.85 -16.62
CA VAL A 13 12.42 -2.60 -15.19
C VAL A 13 11.01 -2.45 -14.65
N VAL A 14 10.61 -3.33 -13.74
CA VAL A 14 9.31 -3.30 -13.10
C VAL A 14 9.47 -2.89 -11.65
N PHE A 15 8.56 -2.06 -11.18
CA PHE A 15 8.56 -1.56 -9.82
C PHE A 15 7.33 -2.08 -9.09
N ASP A 16 7.54 -2.54 -7.86
CA ASP A 16 6.45 -2.51 -6.89
C ASP A 16 5.97 -1.04 -6.73
N THR A 17 4.67 -0.86 -6.46
CA THR A 17 4.07 0.48 -6.47
C THR A 17 3.94 1.07 -5.08
N PHE A 18 3.26 0.36 -4.18
CA PHE A 18 2.88 0.89 -2.87
C PHE A 18 4.05 0.89 -1.88
N GLY A 19 4.61 2.06 -1.63
CA GLY A 19 5.75 2.27 -0.75
C GLY A 19 7.05 2.44 -1.53
N THR A 20 7.25 1.64 -2.58
CA THR A 20 8.46 1.72 -3.42
C THR A 20 8.50 3.01 -4.24
N ILE A 21 7.40 3.38 -4.92
CA ILE A 21 7.34 4.62 -5.72
C ILE A 21 6.25 5.60 -5.25
N THR A 22 5.47 5.23 -4.23
CA THR A 22 4.37 6.05 -3.70
C THR A 22 4.37 6.11 -2.17
N ASP A 23 4.14 7.30 -1.61
CA ASP A 23 3.75 7.47 -0.20
C ASP A 23 2.25 7.22 -0.02
N TRP A 24 1.87 5.95 0.07
CA TRP A 24 0.48 5.57 0.32
C TRP A 24 0.01 5.97 1.72
N ARG A 25 0.87 5.89 2.74
CA ARG A 25 0.49 6.13 4.15
C ARG A 25 0.12 7.60 4.34
N GLY A 26 1.02 8.51 3.97
CA GLY A 26 0.77 9.94 4.09
C GLY A 26 -0.38 10.39 3.18
N SER A 27 -0.53 9.81 1.99
CA SER A 27 -1.66 10.12 1.11
C SER A 27 -3.01 9.75 1.75
N VAL A 28 -3.14 8.55 2.31
CA VAL A 28 -4.37 8.12 3.00
C VAL A 28 -4.66 9.01 4.22
N THR A 29 -3.64 9.31 5.03
CA THR A 29 -3.79 10.18 6.20
C THR A 29 -4.32 11.57 5.82
N ARG A 30 -3.67 12.25 4.86
CA ARG A 30 -4.10 13.59 4.40
C ARG A 30 -5.51 13.59 3.82
N MET A 31 -5.86 12.55 3.05
CA MET A 31 -7.21 12.43 2.50
C MET A 31 -8.26 12.18 3.58
N GLY A 32 -7.93 11.35 4.58
CA GLY A 32 -8.77 11.11 5.74
C GLY A 32 -9.05 12.38 6.53
N GLU A 33 -8.01 13.16 6.84
CA GLU A 33 -8.13 14.46 7.51
C GLU A 33 -9.00 15.44 6.72
N ALA A 34 -8.79 15.54 5.40
CA ALA A 34 -9.60 16.38 4.54
C ALA A 34 -11.07 15.95 4.51
N LEU A 35 -11.33 14.64 4.45
CA LEU A 35 -12.67 14.07 4.53
C LEU A 35 -13.33 14.37 5.88
N ALA A 36 -12.59 14.20 6.97
CA ALA A 36 -13.07 14.46 8.32
C ALA A 36 -13.50 15.91 8.48
N LYS A 37 -12.67 16.86 8.04
CA LYS A 37 -13.00 18.28 8.01
C LYS A 37 -14.28 18.57 7.21
N LYS A 38 -14.43 17.94 6.04
CA LYS A 38 -15.62 18.12 5.18
C LYS A 38 -16.91 17.56 5.82
N LYS A 39 -16.79 16.54 6.66
CA LYS A 39 -17.91 15.79 7.23
C LYS A 39 -18.18 16.10 8.70
N GLY A 40 -17.39 16.96 9.34
CA GLY A 40 -17.49 17.23 10.77
C GLY A 40 -17.16 16.01 11.63
N ILE A 41 -16.25 15.15 11.16
CA ILE A 41 -15.76 14.00 11.93
C ILE A 41 -14.58 14.48 12.77
N GLU A 42 -14.63 14.22 14.08
CA GLU A 42 -13.61 14.65 15.04
C GLU A 42 -13.00 13.46 15.79
N GLY A 43 -11.82 13.64 16.38
CA GLY A 43 -11.19 12.64 17.25
C GLY A 43 -10.59 11.42 16.54
N VAL A 44 -10.42 11.46 15.21
CA VAL A 44 -9.83 10.34 14.44
C VAL A 44 -8.34 10.58 14.21
N ASP A 45 -7.52 9.64 14.67
CA ASP A 45 -6.11 9.52 14.26
C ASP A 45 -6.03 8.83 12.89
N TRP A 46 -5.89 9.64 11.84
CA TRP A 46 -5.85 9.17 10.46
C TRP A 46 -4.54 8.47 10.08
N GLU A 47 -3.46 8.66 10.85
CA GLU A 47 -2.23 7.89 10.67
C GLU A 47 -2.38 6.48 11.26
N ALA A 48 -2.91 6.37 12.48
CA ALA A 48 -3.24 5.09 13.09
C ALA A 48 -4.25 4.32 12.23
N PHE A 49 -5.27 5.00 11.69
CA PHE A 49 -6.21 4.42 10.73
C PHE A 49 -5.51 3.85 9.49
N ALA A 50 -4.64 4.63 8.83
CA ALA A 50 -3.93 4.19 7.63
C ALA A 50 -3.10 2.92 7.89
N ARG A 51 -2.43 2.86 9.04
CA ARG A 51 -1.67 1.66 9.47
C ARG A 51 -2.57 0.45 9.71
N ALA A 52 -3.66 0.63 10.46
CA ALA A 52 -4.62 -0.44 10.73
C ALA A 52 -5.27 -0.96 9.45
N TRP A 53 -5.61 -0.07 8.52
CA TRP A 53 -6.15 -0.44 7.23
C TRP A 53 -5.16 -1.27 6.40
N ARG A 54 -3.89 -0.85 6.33
CA ARG A 54 -2.84 -1.62 5.64
C ARG A 54 -2.59 -2.99 6.27
N ALA A 55 -2.73 -3.12 7.59
CA ALA A 55 -2.60 -4.41 8.27
C ALA A 55 -3.63 -5.45 7.77
N GLY A 56 -4.80 -5.00 7.29
CA GLY A 56 -5.80 -5.87 6.67
C GLY A 56 -5.44 -6.39 5.28
N TYR A 57 -4.48 -5.78 4.57
CA TYR A 57 -4.13 -6.11 3.19
C TYR A 57 -3.61 -7.54 3.04
N ARG A 58 -2.56 -7.91 3.80
CA ARG A 58 -1.95 -9.25 3.70
C ARG A 58 -2.91 -10.36 4.10
N PRO A 59 -3.65 -10.29 5.22
CA PRO A 59 -4.65 -11.30 5.57
C PRO A 59 -5.77 -11.42 4.53
N GLY A 60 -6.21 -10.29 3.97
CA GLY A 60 -7.20 -10.26 2.89
C GLY A 60 -6.72 -10.99 1.64
N LEU A 61 -5.52 -10.65 1.17
CA LEU A 61 -4.91 -11.28 0.00
C LEU A 61 -4.58 -12.76 0.24
N HIS A 62 -4.14 -13.12 1.45
CA HIS A 62 -3.80 -14.49 1.81
C HIS A 62 -4.96 -15.46 1.59
N ARG A 63 -6.20 -15.06 1.92
CA ARG A 63 -7.38 -15.92 1.69
C ARG A 63 -7.62 -16.23 0.22
N VAL A 64 -7.22 -15.35 -0.69
CA VAL A 64 -7.31 -15.59 -2.13
C VAL A 64 -6.15 -16.47 -2.59
N ILE A 65 -4.92 -16.13 -2.18
CA ILE A 65 -3.71 -16.89 -2.54
C ILE A 65 -3.80 -18.35 -2.05
N SER A 66 -4.36 -18.57 -0.86
CA SER A 66 -4.51 -19.91 -0.29
C SER A 66 -5.72 -20.69 -0.81
N GLY A 67 -6.52 -20.11 -1.71
CA GLY A 67 -7.73 -20.73 -2.27
C GLY A 67 -8.94 -20.79 -1.32
N GLN A 68 -8.84 -20.20 -0.12
CA GLN A 68 -9.96 -20.14 0.84
C GLN A 68 -11.12 -19.26 0.35
N ARG A 69 -10.85 -18.35 -0.59
CA ARG A 69 -11.84 -17.48 -1.24
C ARG A 69 -11.45 -17.28 -2.70
N ALA A 70 -12.43 -17.31 -3.60
CA ALA A 70 -12.21 -16.93 -5.00
C ALA A 70 -11.80 -15.45 -5.13
N TRP A 71 -10.95 -15.17 -6.12
CA TRP A 71 -10.64 -13.80 -6.50
C TRP A 71 -11.91 -13.11 -7.04
N THR A 72 -12.09 -11.84 -6.68
CA THR A 72 -13.18 -10.99 -7.18
C THR A 72 -12.54 -9.78 -7.84
N PRO A 73 -12.89 -9.45 -9.10
CA PRO A 73 -12.39 -8.27 -9.81
C PRO A 73 -12.78 -6.96 -9.12
#